data_AF-A0A832FS70-F1
#
_entry.id   AF-A0A832FS70-F1
#
_cell.length_a   1.000
_cell.length_b   1.000
_cell.length_c   1.000
_cell.angle_alpha   90.00
_cell.angle_beta   90.00
_cell.angle_gamma   90.00
#
_symmetry.space_group_name_H-M   'P 1'
#
loop_
_entity.id
_entity.type
_entity.pdbx_description
1 polymer ?
#
loop_
_entity_poly.entity_id
_entity_poly.type
_entity_poly.pdbx_seq_one_letter_code
_entity_poly.pdbx_strand_id
1 'polypeptide(L)'
;MKSREIEFHIVGAGLSGLSLARELIDRGFNVRVSEMRDRVGGISVLDSEVVGLIEEISLEVNVSLQATAVKLGGSTVIVSSSGVETIDRGVVAVGFRTATPIELGIVGDRPAGVYPFHAALDLIMSGLSPGRTIAVYGAHRYSVLLAEKLSEYSRRVYIIDPGSTTEIIPKNIEVIRSKVRVLKGPHRLSEIKLDKGSLEADTLIISIFKPWNPFPELPPVGHAALETYNPGALLEASRLLAVNLSCEEQTYRRVKVEGEIQVFPKTLTPCLRELLVIKPGGGRIEVNGRVYSISGDYTIVRAPENSRDLRVRVFEVWSS
;
A
#
# COMPACT_ATOMS: atom_id res chain seq x y z
N MET A 1 -2.94 -30.74 -22.86
CA MET A 1 -1.84 -29.94 -22.28
C MET A 1 -1.78 -30.23 -20.80
N LYS A 2 -0.66 -30.75 -20.26
CA LYS A 2 -0.47 -30.79 -18.80
C LYS A 2 -0.42 -29.33 -18.33
N SER A 3 -1.32 -28.93 -17.44
CA SER A 3 -1.20 -27.65 -16.75
C SER A 3 0.19 -27.60 -16.12
N ARG A 4 1.00 -26.59 -16.47
CA ARG A 4 2.23 -26.35 -15.71
C ARG A 4 1.84 -26.16 -14.25
N GLU A 5 2.56 -26.79 -13.34
CA GLU A 5 2.37 -26.63 -11.90
C GLU A 5 2.61 -25.16 -11.55
N ILE A 6 1.81 -24.59 -10.65
CA ILE A 6 1.93 -23.17 -10.27
C ILE A 6 3.16 -23.04 -9.39
N GLU A 7 4.08 -22.16 -9.78
CA GLU A 7 5.33 -21.96 -9.05
C GLU A 7 5.21 -20.83 -8.03
N PHE A 8 4.36 -19.83 -8.30
CA PHE A 8 4.08 -18.72 -7.40
C PHE A 8 2.60 -18.37 -7.38
N HIS A 9 2.07 -18.20 -6.17
CA HIS A 9 0.74 -17.65 -5.93
C HIS A 9 0.86 -16.27 -5.29
N ILE A 10 0.33 -15.24 -5.95
CA ILE A 10 0.32 -13.87 -5.41
C ILE A 10 -1.07 -13.55 -4.86
N VAL A 11 -1.14 -13.11 -3.62
CA VAL A 11 -2.37 -12.72 -2.95
C VAL A 11 -2.56 -11.21 -3.04
N GLY A 12 -3.53 -10.77 -3.84
CA GLY A 12 -3.89 -9.37 -4.09
C GLY A 12 -3.55 -8.94 -5.51
N ALA A 13 -4.54 -8.43 -6.25
CA ALA A 13 -4.38 -7.94 -7.62
C ALA A 13 -4.31 -6.40 -7.70
N GLY A 14 -3.71 -5.76 -6.70
CA GLY A 14 -3.31 -4.35 -6.78
C GLY A 14 -2.07 -4.15 -7.65
N LEU A 15 -1.65 -2.88 -7.85
CA LEU A 15 -0.48 -2.51 -8.65
C LEU A 15 0.73 -3.42 -8.38
N SER A 16 1.17 -3.55 -7.12
CA SER A 16 2.35 -4.36 -6.79
C SER A 16 2.17 -5.86 -7.05
N GLY A 17 0.97 -6.41 -6.84
CA GLY A 17 0.71 -7.82 -7.07
C GLY A 17 0.74 -8.17 -8.54
N LEU A 18 0.10 -7.35 -9.37
CA LEU A 18 0.11 -7.50 -10.83
C LEU A 18 1.50 -7.26 -11.42
N SER A 19 2.19 -6.20 -11.01
CA SER A 19 3.55 -5.92 -11.49
C SER A 19 4.54 -7.00 -11.09
N LEU A 20 4.44 -7.56 -9.88
CA LEU A 20 5.25 -8.71 -9.48
C LEU A 20 4.92 -9.94 -10.34
N ALA A 21 3.65 -10.17 -10.64
CA ALA A 21 3.24 -11.29 -11.48
C ALA A 21 3.87 -11.19 -12.87
N ARG A 22 3.80 -10.02 -13.51
CA ARG A 22 4.43 -9.76 -14.80
C ARG A 22 5.94 -10.01 -14.76
N GLU A 23 6.64 -9.45 -13.78
CA GLU A 23 8.09 -9.63 -13.64
C GLU A 23 8.51 -11.10 -13.48
N LEU A 24 7.72 -11.90 -12.76
CA LEU A 24 7.96 -13.34 -12.61
C LEU A 24 7.62 -14.12 -13.89
N ILE A 25 6.54 -13.77 -14.59
CA ILE A 25 6.19 -14.37 -15.89
C ILE A 25 7.27 -14.10 -16.93
N ASP A 26 7.80 -12.87 -16.99
CA ASP A 26 8.90 -12.49 -17.88
C ASP A 26 10.19 -13.28 -17.60
N ARG A 27 10.33 -13.83 -16.38
CA ARG A 27 11.43 -14.71 -15.97
C ARG A 27 11.13 -16.20 -16.19
N GLY A 28 9.99 -16.53 -16.79
CA GLY A 28 9.60 -17.88 -17.18
C GLY A 28 8.81 -18.65 -16.13
N PHE A 29 8.42 -18.03 -15.01
CA PHE A 29 7.66 -18.69 -13.95
C PHE A 29 6.18 -18.81 -14.29
N ASN A 30 5.55 -19.89 -13.84
CA ASN A 30 4.08 -20.01 -13.86
C ASN A 30 3.46 -19.34 -12.63
N VAL A 31 2.67 -18.29 -12.84
CA VAL A 31 2.15 -17.42 -11.77
C VAL A 31 0.61 -17.37 -11.81
N ARG A 32 0.00 -17.44 -10.63
CA ARG A 32 -1.42 -17.13 -10.42
C ARG A 32 -1.56 -15.97 -9.43
N VAL A 33 -2.50 -15.07 -9.70
CA VAL A 33 -2.90 -14.01 -8.77
C VAL A 33 -4.31 -14.29 -8.27
N SER A 34 -4.57 -14.11 -6.98
CA SER A 34 -5.92 -14.14 -6.41
C SER A 34 -6.32 -12.78 -5.86
N GLU A 35 -7.55 -12.37 -6.11
CA GLU A 35 -8.12 -11.12 -5.62
C GLU A 35 -9.47 -11.38 -4.96
N MET A 36 -9.67 -10.80 -3.78
CA MET A 36 -10.91 -10.96 -3.02
C MET A 36 -12.07 -10.23 -3.71
N ARG A 37 -11.79 -9.11 -4.37
CA ARG A 37 -12.79 -8.34 -5.10
C ARG A 37 -13.13 -8.97 -6.45
N ASP A 38 -14.20 -8.47 -7.03
CA ASP A 38 -14.66 -8.75 -8.40
C ASP A 38 -13.93 -7.92 -9.46
N ARG A 39 -12.84 -7.23 -9.09
CA ARG A 39 -12.05 -6.37 -9.97
C ARG A 39 -10.60 -6.31 -9.52
N VAL A 40 -9.72 -5.98 -10.45
CA VAL A 40 -8.29 -5.73 -10.21
C VAL A 40 -8.00 -4.26 -9.87
N GLY A 41 -6.74 -3.97 -9.56
CA GLY A 41 -6.17 -2.61 -9.45
C GLY A 41 -6.07 -2.07 -8.02
N GLY A 42 -6.80 -2.63 -7.06
CA GLY A 42 -6.75 -2.21 -5.67
C GLY A 42 -7.08 -0.72 -5.51
N ILE A 43 -6.28 0.03 -4.74
CA ILE A 43 -6.47 1.49 -4.58
C ILE A 43 -5.99 2.31 -5.77
N SER A 44 -5.14 1.73 -6.62
CA SER A 44 -4.54 2.41 -7.78
C SER A 44 -5.53 2.56 -8.94
N VAL A 45 -6.75 2.02 -8.83
CA VAL A 45 -7.85 2.29 -9.78
C VAL A 45 -8.26 3.76 -9.83
N LEU A 46 -7.93 4.53 -8.79
CA LEU A 46 -8.17 5.98 -8.77
C LEU A 46 -7.05 6.78 -9.46
N ASP A 47 -5.93 6.14 -9.80
CA ASP A 47 -4.72 6.81 -10.22
C ASP A 47 -4.56 6.70 -11.75
N SER A 48 -4.87 7.78 -12.45
CA SER A 48 -4.81 7.83 -13.91
C SER A 48 -3.40 7.60 -14.48
N GLU A 49 -2.35 7.82 -13.69
CA GLU A 49 -0.97 7.58 -14.14
C GLU A 49 -0.63 6.10 -14.27
N VAL A 50 -1.34 5.21 -13.55
CA VAL A 50 -1.04 3.77 -13.52
C VAL A 50 -2.21 2.88 -13.90
N VAL A 51 -3.43 3.41 -14.03
CA VAL A 51 -4.61 2.61 -14.38
C VAL A 51 -4.44 1.88 -15.72
N GLY A 52 -3.89 2.54 -16.75
CA GLY A 52 -3.63 1.92 -18.05
C GLY A 52 -2.62 0.77 -17.97
N LEU A 53 -1.59 0.91 -17.13
CA LEU A 53 -0.63 -0.16 -16.86
C LEU A 53 -1.30 -1.35 -16.15
N ILE A 54 -2.18 -1.11 -15.18
CA ILE A 54 -2.93 -2.16 -14.48
C ILE A 54 -3.80 -2.94 -15.47
N GLU A 55 -4.52 -2.24 -16.35
CA GLU A 55 -5.35 -2.84 -17.38
C GLU A 55 -4.51 -3.70 -18.33
N GLU A 56 -3.40 -3.18 -18.85
CA GLU A 56 -2.46 -3.91 -19.71
C GLU A 56 -1.98 -5.21 -19.04
N ILE A 57 -1.43 -5.12 -17.82
CA ILE A 57 -0.90 -6.27 -17.10
C ILE A 57 -2.00 -7.30 -16.80
N SER A 58 -3.21 -6.85 -16.48
CA SER A 58 -4.33 -7.74 -16.14
C SER A 58 -4.77 -8.65 -17.29
N LEU A 59 -4.48 -8.26 -18.54
CA LEU A 59 -4.75 -9.08 -19.72
C LEU A 59 -3.71 -10.20 -19.93
N GLU A 60 -2.51 -10.03 -19.37
CA GLU A 60 -1.38 -10.97 -19.50
C GLU A 60 -1.31 -11.97 -18.32
N VAL A 61 -1.85 -11.58 -17.16
CA VAL A 61 -1.73 -12.33 -15.91
C VAL A 61 -2.98 -13.16 -15.64
N ASN A 62 -2.80 -14.41 -15.19
CA ASN A 62 -3.91 -15.25 -14.73
C ASN A 62 -4.41 -14.79 -13.35
N VAL A 63 -5.49 -14.01 -13.34
CA VAL A 63 -6.13 -13.50 -12.12
C VAL A 63 -7.41 -14.25 -11.81
N SER A 64 -7.50 -14.82 -10.60
CA SER A 64 -8.72 -15.38 -10.02
C SER A 64 -9.38 -14.35 -9.11
N LEU A 65 -10.49 -13.76 -9.57
CA LEU A 65 -11.31 -12.82 -8.81
C LEU A 65 -12.22 -13.55 -7.82
N GLN A 66 -12.74 -12.82 -6.83
CA GLN A 66 -13.59 -13.36 -5.76
C GLN A 66 -12.96 -14.57 -5.03
N ALA A 67 -11.64 -14.54 -4.89
CA ALA A 67 -10.81 -15.57 -4.27
C ALA A 67 -10.10 -14.98 -3.04
N THR A 68 -10.45 -15.49 -1.86
CA THR A 68 -9.97 -14.95 -0.58
C THR A 68 -8.88 -15.83 0.00
N ALA A 69 -7.72 -15.27 0.29
CA ALA A 69 -6.72 -15.96 1.10
C ALA A 69 -7.12 -15.97 2.57
N VAL A 70 -7.01 -17.12 3.23
CA VAL A 70 -7.28 -17.30 4.65
C VAL A 70 -6.24 -18.22 5.29
N LYS A 71 -6.02 -18.07 6.60
CA LYS A 71 -5.17 -18.97 7.37
C LYS A 71 -6.02 -20.10 7.93
N LEU A 72 -5.70 -21.34 7.56
CA LEU A 72 -6.41 -22.55 7.98
C LEU A 72 -5.40 -23.61 8.44
N GLY A 73 -5.46 -24.00 9.71
CA GLY A 73 -4.66 -25.13 10.21
C GLY A 73 -3.14 -24.97 10.09
N GLY A 74 -2.62 -23.74 10.15
CA GLY A 74 -1.20 -23.43 9.99
C GLY A 74 -0.76 -23.14 8.55
N SER A 75 -1.60 -23.47 7.57
CA SER A 75 -1.37 -23.17 6.15
C SER A 75 -2.13 -21.93 5.70
N THR A 76 -1.65 -21.30 4.64
CA THR A 76 -2.42 -20.29 3.90
C THR A 76 -3.12 -20.97 2.72
N VAL A 77 -4.42 -20.74 2.59
CA VAL A 77 -5.26 -21.33 1.53
C VAL A 77 -6.06 -20.25 0.83
N ILE A 78 -6.40 -20.46 -0.43
CA ILE A 78 -7.38 -19.68 -1.18
C ILE A 78 -8.74 -20.35 -1.08
N VAL A 79 -9.76 -19.57 -0.76
CA VAL A 79 -11.17 -19.96 -0.75
C VAL A 79 -11.89 -19.18 -1.84
N SER A 80 -12.56 -19.88 -2.75
CA SER A 80 -13.37 -19.31 -3.81
C SER A 80 -14.62 -20.18 -4.07
N SER A 81 -15.44 -19.77 -5.05
CA SER A 81 -16.56 -20.58 -5.51
C SER A 81 -16.15 -21.93 -6.12
N SER A 82 -14.89 -22.08 -6.56
CA SER A 82 -14.37 -23.32 -7.13
C SER A 82 -13.80 -24.28 -6.09
N GLY A 83 -13.71 -23.87 -4.81
CA GLY A 83 -13.23 -24.71 -3.71
C GLY A 83 -12.12 -24.07 -2.89
N VAL A 84 -11.29 -24.92 -2.28
CA VAL A 84 -10.19 -24.54 -1.39
C VAL A 84 -8.88 -25.06 -1.97
N GLU A 85 -7.88 -24.19 -2.14
CA GLU A 85 -6.55 -24.51 -2.69
C GLU A 85 -5.46 -24.07 -1.71
N THR A 86 -4.48 -24.94 -1.42
CA THR A 86 -3.35 -24.59 -0.54
C THR A 86 -2.30 -23.78 -1.31
N ILE A 87 -1.69 -22.79 -0.65
CA ILE A 87 -0.57 -22.02 -1.20
C ILE A 87 0.75 -22.58 -0.67
N ASP A 88 1.52 -23.23 -1.56
CA ASP A 88 2.84 -23.79 -1.22
C ASP A 88 3.97 -22.75 -1.35
N ARG A 89 3.98 -21.97 -2.43
CA ARG A 89 4.88 -20.81 -2.64
C ARG A 89 4.05 -19.57 -2.91
N GLY A 90 3.94 -18.72 -1.89
CA GLY A 90 3.08 -17.53 -1.94
C GLY A 90 3.83 -16.21 -1.81
N VAL A 91 3.19 -15.12 -2.24
CA VAL A 91 3.60 -13.73 -1.97
C VAL A 91 2.37 -12.92 -1.55
N VAL A 92 2.54 -12.01 -0.60
CA VAL A 92 1.46 -11.16 -0.08
C VAL A 92 1.55 -9.76 -0.67
N ALA A 93 0.54 -9.40 -1.46
CA ALA A 93 0.36 -8.08 -2.08
C ALA A 93 -1.00 -7.46 -1.69
N VAL A 94 -1.49 -7.74 -0.48
CA VAL A 94 -2.84 -7.40 -0.01
C VAL A 94 -3.08 -5.91 0.28
N GLY A 95 -2.09 -5.06 0.01
CA GLY A 95 -2.18 -3.64 0.31
C GLY A 95 -1.92 -3.33 1.78
N PHE A 96 -2.72 -2.48 2.39
CA PHE A 96 -2.53 -1.97 3.75
C PHE A 96 -3.77 -2.22 4.60
N ARG A 97 -3.66 -1.98 5.91
CA ARG A 97 -4.82 -1.71 6.74
C ARG A 97 -4.91 -0.22 7.03
N THR A 98 -6.13 0.28 7.20
CA THR A 98 -6.33 1.62 7.74
C THR A 98 -6.03 1.61 9.24
N ALA A 99 -5.36 2.66 9.74
CA ALA A 99 -5.18 2.87 11.17
C ALA A 99 -6.56 2.98 11.84
N THR A 100 -6.72 2.29 12.96
CA THR A 100 -7.95 2.33 13.76
C THR A 100 -8.08 3.68 14.46
N PRO A 101 -9.31 4.12 14.81
CA PRO A 101 -9.50 5.36 15.58
C PRO A 101 -8.65 5.42 16.85
N ILE A 102 -8.51 4.29 17.56
CA ILE A 102 -7.72 4.23 18.80
C ILE A 102 -6.22 4.42 18.55
N GLU A 103 -5.66 3.86 17.47
CA GLU A 103 -4.25 4.09 17.09
C GLU A 103 -3.98 5.55 16.73
N LEU A 104 -5.01 6.27 16.28
CA LEU A 104 -4.94 7.69 15.95
C LEU A 104 -5.24 8.60 17.15
N GLY A 105 -5.54 8.04 18.32
CA GLY A 105 -5.94 8.80 19.51
C GLY A 105 -7.30 9.48 19.37
N ILE A 106 -8.18 8.95 18.52
CA ILE A 106 -9.55 9.44 18.31
C ILE A 106 -10.47 8.74 19.31
N VAL A 107 -11.21 9.53 20.10
CA VAL A 107 -12.15 9.06 21.12
C VAL A 107 -13.58 9.57 20.85
N GLY A 108 -14.51 9.36 21.78
CA GLY A 108 -15.90 9.81 21.68
C GLY A 108 -16.87 8.70 21.30
N ASP A 109 -17.91 9.07 20.54
CA ASP A 109 -18.95 8.15 20.10
C ASP A 109 -18.44 7.15 19.04
N ARG A 110 -19.25 6.13 18.73
CA ARG A 110 -19.03 5.20 17.60
C ARG A 110 -20.15 5.31 16.56
N PRO A 111 -20.31 6.47 15.91
CA PRO A 111 -21.37 6.68 14.95
C PRO A 111 -21.24 5.81 13.69
N ALA A 112 -22.37 5.54 13.04
CA ALA A 112 -22.38 5.24 11.61
C ALA A 112 -21.86 6.44 10.79
N GLY A 113 -21.26 6.17 9.63
CA GLY A 113 -20.63 7.20 8.79
C GLY A 113 -19.12 7.34 8.98
N VAL A 114 -18.48 6.45 9.75
CA VAL A 114 -17.02 6.37 9.84
C VAL A 114 -16.55 5.16 9.04
N TYR A 115 -15.76 5.39 7.99
CA TYR A 115 -15.33 4.35 7.05
C TYR A 115 -13.80 4.23 7.01
N PRO A 116 -13.26 3.00 6.93
CA PRO A 116 -11.90 2.82 6.43
C PRO A 116 -11.86 3.16 4.92
N PHE A 117 -10.69 3.57 4.43
CA PHE A 117 -10.48 3.96 3.04
C PHE A 117 -11.07 2.97 2.03
N HIS A 118 -10.78 1.67 2.17
CA HIS A 118 -11.24 0.66 1.23
C HIS A 118 -12.76 0.54 1.17
N ALA A 119 -13.47 0.69 2.30
CA ALA A 119 -14.94 0.65 2.29
C ALA A 119 -15.55 1.84 1.55
N ALA A 120 -14.97 3.04 1.73
CA ALA A 120 -15.39 4.21 0.98
C ALA A 120 -15.11 4.07 -0.52
N LEU A 121 -13.95 3.53 -0.89
CA LEU A 121 -13.62 3.22 -2.28
C LEU A 121 -14.62 2.21 -2.87
N ASP A 122 -14.91 1.12 -2.17
CA ASP A 122 -15.82 0.07 -2.64
C ASP A 122 -17.26 0.62 -2.84
N LEU A 123 -17.72 1.53 -1.97
CA LEU A 123 -19.00 2.23 -2.15
C LEU A 123 -19.02 3.05 -3.45
N ILE A 124 -18.00 3.89 -3.67
CA ILE A 124 -17.93 4.75 -4.87
C ILE A 124 -17.82 3.92 -6.14
N MET A 125 -17.01 2.85 -6.13
CA MET A 125 -16.89 1.94 -7.27
C MET A 125 -18.21 1.23 -7.59
N SER A 126 -19.10 1.10 -6.60
CA SER A 126 -20.46 0.57 -6.76
C SER A 126 -21.49 1.67 -7.11
N GLY A 127 -21.06 2.90 -7.38
CA GLY A 127 -21.95 4.03 -7.66
C GLY A 127 -22.68 4.59 -6.44
N LEU A 128 -22.23 4.26 -5.23
CA LEU A 128 -22.82 4.69 -3.96
C LEU A 128 -21.96 5.78 -3.30
N SER A 129 -22.61 6.83 -2.79
CA SER A 129 -21.91 7.83 -1.98
C SER A 129 -21.95 7.46 -0.48
N PRO A 130 -20.82 7.51 0.24
CA PRO A 130 -20.80 7.24 1.68
C PRO A 130 -21.48 8.32 2.53
N GLY A 131 -21.73 9.51 1.97
CA GLY A 131 -22.51 10.57 2.60
C GLY A 131 -22.55 11.87 1.80
N ARG A 132 -22.94 12.98 2.44
CA ARG A 132 -23.13 14.27 1.76
C ARG A 132 -22.03 15.27 2.06
N THR A 133 -21.56 15.28 3.30
CA THR A 133 -20.51 16.19 3.79
C THR A 133 -19.41 15.33 4.37
N ILE A 134 -18.35 15.14 3.58
CA ILE A 134 -17.36 14.11 3.82
C ILE A 134 -16.04 14.73 4.23
N ALA A 135 -15.46 14.23 5.31
CA ALA A 135 -14.09 14.50 5.69
C ALA A 135 -13.20 13.28 5.40
N VAL A 136 -12.11 13.47 4.67
CA VAL A 136 -11.05 12.47 4.48
C VAL A 136 -9.91 12.81 5.42
N TYR A 137 -9.57 11.93 6.36
CA TYR A 137 -8.49 12.15 7.32
C TYR A 137 -7.20 11.48 6.88
N GLY A 138 -6.20 12.31 6.54
CA GLY A 138 -5.01 11.92 5.82
C GLY A 138 -4.85 12.79 4.57
N ALA A 139 -3.60 13.10 4.21
CA ALA A 139 -3.28 13.97 3.09
C ALA A 139 -2.04 13.43 2.35
N HIS A 140 -2.27 12.34 1.63
CA HIS A 140 -1.34 11.68 0.71
C HIS A 140 -2.01 11.43 -0.64
N ARG A 141 -1.25 11.07 -1.68
CA ARG A 141 -1.74 10.83 -3.06
C ARG A 141 -3.12 10.17 -3.13
N TYR A 142 -3.26 8.96 -2.60
CA TYR A 142 -4.54 8.22 -2.68
C TYR A 142 -5.70 8.85 -1.90
N SER A 143 -5.44 9.62 -0.83
CA SER A 143 -6.50 10.35 -0.12
C SER A 143 -7.00 11.54 -0.95
N VAL A 144 -6.09 12.19 -1.69
CA VAL A 144 -6.43 13.29 -2.61
C VAL A 144 -7.23 12.75 -3.79
N LEU A 145 -6.77 11.67 -4.41
CA LEU A 145 -7.50 11.00 -5.51
C LEU A 145 -8.89 10.53 -5.08
N LEU A 146 -9.01 9.97 -3.87
CA LEU A 146 -10.33 9.59 -3.33
C LEU A 146 -11.21 10.81 -3.07
N ALA A 147 -10.66 11.87 -2.50
CA ALA A 147 -11.41 13.11 -2.23
C ALA A 147 -11.89 13.78 -3.53
N GLU A 148 -11.06 13.78 -4.58
CA GLU A 148 -11.43 14.24 -5.91
C GLU A 148 -12.58 13.41 -6.47
N LYS A 149 -12.46 12.07 -6.44
CA LYS A 149 -13.55 11.20 -6.91
C LYS A 149 -14.84 11.39 -6.13
N LEU A 150 -14.77 11.57 -4.81
CA LEU A 150 -15.92 11.86 -3.96
C LEU A 150 -16.61 13.18 -4.29
N SER A 151 -15.84 14.17 -4.74
CA SER A 151 -16.36 15.51 -5.05
C SER A 151 -17.32 15.52 -6.25
N GLU A 152 -17.27 14.49 -7.11
CA GLU A 152 -18.22 14.29 -8.21
C GLU A 152 -19.63 13.91 -7.70
N TYR A 153 -19.76 13.25 -6.53
CA TYR A 153 -21.02 12.66 -6.04
C TYR A 153 -21.52 13.27 -4.73
N SER A 154 -20.74 14.14 -4.10
CA SER A 154 -20.97 14.64 -2.75
C SER A 154 -21.19 16.14 -2.72
N ARG A 155 -21.98 16.64 -1.76
CA ARG A 155 -22.24 18.08 -1.63
C ARG A 155 -20.98 18.84 -1.24
N ARG A 156 -20.16 18.25 -0.36
CA ARG A 156 -18.91 18.87 0.10
C ARG A 156 -17.91 17.82 0.56
N VAL A 157 -16.64 18.04 0.22
CA VAL A 157 -15.52 17.17 0.60
C VAL A 157 -14.42 18.02 1.22
N TYR A 158 -13.90 17.55 2.35
CA TYR A 158 -12.79 18.12 3.09
C TYR A 158 -11.63 17.13 3.15
N ILE A 159 -10.40 17.63 3.12
CA ILE A 159 -9.22 16.88 3.56
C ILE A 159 -8.79 17.43 4.91
N ILE A 160 -8.69 16.56 5.91
CA ILE A 160 -8.09 16.87 7.20
C ILE A 160 -6.64 16.39 7.14
N ASP A 161 -5.70 17.33 7.07
CA ASP A 161 -4.27 17.08 6.97
C ASP A 161 -3.63 17.10 8.36
N PRO A 162 -3.16 15.96 8.91
CA PRO A 162 -2.49 15.90 10.20
C PRO A 162 -1.06 16.50 10.20
N GLY A 163 -0.61 17.05 9.07
CA GLY A 163 0.72 17.65 8.88
C GLY A 163 1.65 16.77 8.03
N SER A 164 1.10 16.07 7.03
CA SER A 164 1.84 15.08 6.24
C SER A 164 1.90 15.38 4.74
N THR A 165 1.19 16.39 4.24
CA THR A 165 1.01 16.55 2.78
C THR A 165 2.16 17.27 2.08
N THR A 166 2.60 16.69 0.97
CA THR A 166 3.38 17.32 -0.10
C THR A 166 2.60 17.38 -1.42
N GLU A 167 1.36 16.87 -1.42
CA GLU A 167 0.52 16.72 -2.61
C GLU A 167 -0.13 18.04 -3.04
N ILE A 168 -0.35 18.19 -4.35
CA ILE A 168 -1.15 19.26 -4.90
C ILE A 168 -2.63 18.89 -4.74
N ILE A 169 -3.36 19.68 -3.97
CA ILE A 169 -4.78 19.42 -3.70
C ILE A 169 -5.64 20.29 -4.62
N PRO A 170 -6.65 19.72 -5.29
CA PRO A 170 -7.60 20.47 -6.12
C PRO A 170 -8.27 21.62 -5.36
N LYS A 171 -8.43 22.78 -6.00
CA LYS A 171 -8.97 24.01 -5.37
C LYS A 171 -10.40 23.87 -4.86
N ASN A 172 -11.17 22.93 -5.41
CA ASN A 172 -12.55 22.65 -4.99
C ASN A 172 -12.63 21.80 -3.71
N ILE A 173 -11.50 21.32 -3.18
CA ILE A 173 -11.43 20.55 -1.95
C ILE A 173 -10.85 21.43 -0.85
N GLU A 174 -11.59 21.60 0.24
CA GLU A 174 -11.13 22.40 1.37
C GLU A 174 -10.17 21.59 2.25
N VAL A 175 -9.02 22.18 2.59
CA VAL A 175 -7.97 21.53 3.39
C VAL A 175 -7.92 22.13 4.79
N ILE A 176 -8.11 21.29 5.80
CA ILE A 176 -8.06 21.66 7.20
C ILE A 176 -6.83 21.04 7.84
N ARG A 177 -5.81 21.87 8.13
CA ARG A 177 -4.59 21.42 8.82
C ARG A 177 -4.84 21.21 10.31
N SER A 178 -5.19 19.98 10.69
CA SER A 178 -5.52 19.62 12.06
C SER A 178 -5.50 18.10 12.26
N LYS A 179 -5.57 17.66 13.52
CA LYS A 179 -5.79 16.25 13.85
C LYS A 179 -7.21 16.04 14.35
N VAL A 180 -7.80 14.91 13.99
CA VAL A 180 -9.09 14.48 14.54
C VAL A 180 -8.88 13.98 15.97
N ARG A 181 -9.75 14.37 16.90
CA ARG A 181 -9.65 14.01 18.33
C ARG A 181 -10.90 13.34 18.88
N VAL A 182 -12.08 13.86 18.56
CA VAL A 182 -13.33 13.32 19.11
C VAL A 182 -14.37 13.22 18.00
N LEU A 183 -15.03 12.08 17.91
CA LEU A 183 -16.20 11.90 17.05
C LEU A 183 -17.46 12.07 17.90
N LYS A 184 -18.44 12.80 17.37
CA LYS A 184 -19.74 13.01 18.00
C LYS A 184 -20.88 12.66 17.08
N GLY A 185 -21.90 12.07 17.66
CA GLY A 185 -23.07 11.57 16.97
C GLY A 185 -23.46 10.21 17.54
N PRO A 186 -24.46 10.11 18.42
CA PRO A 186 -24.76 8.85 19.11
C PRO A 186 -25.20 7.73 18.15
N HIS A 187 -25.75 8.08 16.99
CA HIS A 187 -26.19 7.11 15.96
C HIS A 187 -25.46 7.28 14.63
N ARG A 188 -25.31 8.52 14.18
CA ARG A 188 -24.62 8.89 12.93
C ARG A 188 -23.73 10.08 13.19
N LEU A 189 -22.60 10.15 12.49
CA LEU A 189 -21.64 11.21 12.64
C LEU A 189 -22.32 12.55 12.32
N SER A 190 -22.14 13.52 13.21
CA SER A 190 -22.66 14.87 13.03
C SER A 190 -21.59 15.94 13.22
N GLU A 191 -20.59 15.65 14.07
CA GLU A 191 -19.50 16.58 14.35
C GLU A 191 -18.18 15.82 14.56
N ILE A 192 -17.11 16.35 13.95
CA ILE A 192 -15.73 15.93 14.14
C ILE A 192 -15.01 17.03 14.92
N LYS A 193 -14.59 16.76 16.16
CA LYS A 193 -13.73 17.67 16.90
C LYS A 193 -12.28 17.50 16.46
N LEU A 194 -11.67 18.63 16.13
CA LEU A 194 -10.29 18.71 15.70
C LEU A 194 -9.44 19.30 16.83
N ASP A 195 -8.12 19.24 16.69
CA ASP A 195 -7.21 20.00 17.58
C ASP A 195 -7.53 21.50 17.57
N LYS A 196 -7.98 22.02 16.43
CA LYS A 196 -8.31 23.42 16.23
C LYS A 196 -9.73 23.53 15.68
N GLY A 197 -10.70 23.60 16.58
CA GLY A 197 -12.11 23.80 16.25
C GLY A 197 -12.87 22.50 16.00
N SER A 198 -13.88 22.59 15.14
CA SER A 198 -14.78 21.49 14.83
C SER A 198 -15.26 21.57 13.40
N LEU A 199 -15.64 20.41 12.85
CA LEU A 199 -16.18 20.28 11.51
C LEU A 199 -17.51 19.54 11.59
N GLU A 200 -18.57 20.13 11.05
CA GLU A 200 -19.82 19.43 10.80
C GLU A 200 -19.66 18.56 9.55
N ALA A 201 -19.73 17.25 9.73
CA ALA A 201 -19.63 16.27 8.66
C ALA A 201 -20.48 15.07 9.02
N ASP A 202 -21.08 14.46 8.00
CA ASP A 202 -21.88 13.25 8.17
C ASP A 202 -21.10 11.96 7.85
N THR A 203 -19.87 12.14 7.38
CA THR A 203 -18.96 11.07 7.00
C THR A 203 -17.52 11.41 7.34
N LEU A 204 -16.80 10.46 7.95
CA LEU A 204 -15.35 10.49 8.12
C LEU A 204 -14.75 9.26 7.44
N ILE A 205 -13.85 9.49 6.49
CA ILE A 205 -13.05 8.44 5.87
C ILE A 205 -11.66 8.50 6.45
N ILE A 206 -11.21 7.43 7.09
CA ILE A 206 -9.85 7.35 7.63
C ILE A 206 -8.92 6.86 6.51
N SER A 207 -7.94 7.69 6.17
CA SER A 207 -6.94 7.45 5.14
C SER A 207 -5.53 7.58 5.71
N ILE A 208 -5.27 6.92 6.84
CA ILE A 208 -3.92 6.76 7.39
C ILE A 208 -3.58 5.28 7.26
N PHE A 209 -2.63 4.96 6.36
CA PHE A 209 -2.34 3.58 6.00
C PHE A 209 -1.25 3.01 6.90
N LYS A 210 -1.35 1.70 7.19
CA LYS A 210 -0.32 0.94 7.89
C LYS A 210 -0.02 -0.34 7.11
N PRO A 211 1.26 -0.64 6.84
CA PRO A 211 1.63 -1.91 6.24
C PRO A 211 1.05 -3.07 7.05
N TRP A 212 0.52 -4.06 6.34
CA TRP A 212 -0.14 -5.18 6.96
C TRP A 212 0.09 -6.46 6.17
N ASN A 213 0.65 -7.46 6.83
CA ASN A 213 0.79 -8.81 6.31
C ASN A 213 0.08 -9.80 7.25
N PRO A 214 -1.13 -10.29 6.91
CA PRO A 214 -1.83 -11.30 7.69
C PRO A 214 -1.25 -12.71 7.53
N PHE A 215 -0.31 -12.93 6.59
CA PHE A 215 0.34 -14.21 6.30
C PHE A 215 1.87 -14.07 6.48
N PRO A 216 2.37 -14.00 7.72
CA PRO A 216 3.77 -13.68 8.01
C PRO A 216 4.78 -14.70 7.44
N GLU A 217 4.33 -15.92 7.13
CA GLU A 217 5.14 -16.94 6.46
C GLU A 217 5.42 -16.64 4.99
N LEU A 218 4.63 -15.76 4.36
CA LEU A 218 4.77 -15.37 2.97
C LEU A 218 5.48 -14.01 2.87
N PRO A 219 6.44 -13.84 1.92
CA PRO A 219 7.09 -12.56 1.69
C PRO A 219 6.06 -11.49 1.27
N PRO A 220 6.09 -10.28 1.85
CA PRO A 220 5.19 -9.19 1.46
C PRO A 220 5.81 -8.27 0.40
N VAL A 221 4.95 -7.61 -0.39
CA VAL A 221 5.32 -6.58 -1.39
C VAL A 221 4.32 -5.43 -1.41
N GLY A 222 4.74 -4.29 -1.96
CA GLY A 222 3.89 -3.11 -2.06
C GLY A 222 3.51 -2.56 -0.68
N HIS A 223 2.28 -2.07 -0.54
CA HIS A 223 1.81 -1.55 0.74
C HIS A 223 1.72 -2.60 1.86
N ALA A 224 1.82 -3.90 1.55
CA ALA A 224 1.91 -4.93 2.59
C ALA A 224 3.27 -4.90 3.31
N ALA A 225 4.27 -4.28 2.68
CA ALA A 225 5.63 -4.14 3.20
C ALA A 225 6.08 -2.68 3.40
N LEU A 226 5.48 -1.72 2.69
CA LEU A 226 6.00 -0.35 2.53
C LEU A 226 4.97 0.72 2.89
N GLU A 227 5.41 1.76 3.58
CA GLU A 227 4.65 2.99 3.85
C GLU A 227 5.11 4.07 2.87
N THR A 228 4.69 3.94 1.60
CA THR A 228 4.92 4.92 0.53
C THR A 228 3.66 5.09 -0.27
N TYR A 229 3.47 6.27 -0.85
CA TYR A 229 2.34 6.57 -1.73
C TYR A 229 2.77 6.80 -3.18
N ASN A 230 4.06 6.63 -3.47
CA ASN A 230 4.63 6.79 -4.80
C ASN A 230 4.46 5.48 -5.61
N PRO A 231 3.71 5.48 -6.73
CA PRO A 231 3.52 4.27 -7.52
C PRO A 231 4.82 3.69 -8.09
N GLY A 232 5.78 4.54 -8.47
CA GLY A 232 7.09 4.11 -8.96
C GLY A 232 7.87 3.30 -7.92
N ALA A 233 7.83 3.68 -6.64
CA ALA A 233 8.44 2.90 -5.57
C ALA A 233 7.79 1.51 -5.43
N LEU A 234 6.48 1.40 -5.65
CA LEU A 234 5.74 0.13 -5.59
C LEU A 234 6.08 -0.79 -6.77
N LEU A 235 6.29 -0.22 -7.96
CA LEU A 235 6.77 -0.93 -9.14
C LEU A 235 8.18 -1.47 -8.93
N GLU A 236 9.10 -0.62 -8.45
CA GLU A 236 10.47 -1.03 -8.14
C GLU A 236 10.53 -2.12 -7.07
N ALA A 237 9.73 -2.00 -6.00
CA ALA A 237 9.63 -3.05 -4.99
C ALA A 237 9.21 -4.41 -5.60
N SER A 238 8.29 -4.38 -6.56
CA SER A 238 7.81 -5.58 -7.24
C SER A 238 8.91 -6.22 -8.08
N ARG A 239 9.65 -5.42 -8.87
CA ARG A 239 10.81 -5.87 -9.65
C ARG A 239 11.91 -6.46 -8.76
N LEU A 240 12.28 -5.75 -7.68
CA LEU A 240 13.33 -6.20 -6.75
C LEU A 240 12.95 -7.52 -6.08
N LEU A 241 11.68 -7.69 -5.68
CA LEU A 241 11.22 -8.95 -5.10
C LEU A 241 11.23 -10.08 -6.14
N ALA A 242 10.82 -9.82 -7.37
CA ALA A 242 10.87 -10.82 -8.45
C ALA A 242 12.29 -11.36 -8.65
N VAL A 243 13.29 -10.47 -8.74
CA VAL A 243 14.71 -10.85 -8.83
C VAL A 243 15.13 -11.69 -7.63
N ASN A 244 14.71 -11.29 -6.43
CA ASN A 244 15.04 -12.00 -5.21
C ASN A 244 14.47 -13.42 -5.18
N LEU A 245 13.20 -13.58 -5.56
CA LEU A 245 12.46 -14.84 -5.59
C LEU A 245 12.92 -15.79 -6.71
N SER A 246 13.48 -15.23 -7.78
CA SER A 246 13.98 -15.99 -8.94
C SER A 246 15.38 -16.55 -8.72
N CYS A 247 16.05 -16.19 -7.63
CA CYS A 247 17.41 -16.64 -7.36
C CYS A 247 17.41 -18.08 -6.83
N GLU A 248 18.09 -18.99 -7.52
CA GLU A 248 18.22 -20.39 -7.10
C GLU A 248 19.10 -20.53 -5.84
N GLU A 249 20.08 -19.64 -5.67
CA GLU A 249 20.95 -19.63 -4.50
C GLU A 249 20.23 -19.10 -3.26
N GLN A 250 20.07 -19.97 -2.26
CA GLN A 250 19.36 -19.69 -1.01
C GLN A 250 20.21 -18.99 0.06
N THR A 251 21.39 -18.47 -0.28
CA THR A 251 22.17 -17.66 0.67
C THR A 251 21.58 -16.26 0.76
N TYR A 252 21.48 -15.70 1.97
CA TYR A 252 20.85 -14.39 2.16
C TYR A 252 21.70 -13.45 3.00
N ARG A 253 21.74 -12.19 2.59
CA ARG A 253 22.29 -11.08 3.36
C ARG A 253 21.14 -10.30 3.98
N ARG A 254 21.22 -10.02 5.29
CA ARG A 254 20.22 -9.21 5.98
C ARG A 254 20.55 -7.72 5.88
N VAL A 255 19.52 -6.90 5.72
CA VAL A 255 19.62 -5.45 5.79
C VAL A 255 19.28 -5.00 7.20
N LYS A 256 20.21 -4.29 7.84
CA LYS A 256 20.01 -3.58 9.10
C LYS A 256 19.74 -2.12 8.79
N VAL A 257 18.65 -1.59 9.35
CA VAL A 257 18.17 -0.24 9.09
C VAL A 257 18.25 0.57 10.38
N GLU A 258 18.85 1.75 10.33
CA GLU A 258 19.01 2.66 11.47
C GLU A 258 18.41 4.04 11.14
N GLY A 259 17.49 4.52 11.98
CA GLY A 259 16.78 5.79 11.80
C GLY A 259 15.44 5.66 11.06
N GLU A 260 14.79 6.80 10.82
CA GLU A 260 13.45 6.88 10.21
C GLU A 260 13.51 6.78 8.67
N ILE A 261 13.81 5.57 8.19
CA ILE A 261 13.82 5.19 6.77
C ILE A 261 13.27 3.77 6.60
N GLN A 262 12.78 3.46 5.41
CA GLN A 262 12.41 2.09 5.04
C GLN A 262 13.33 1.57 3.94
N VAL A 263 13.66 0.28 4.00
CA VAL A 263 14.49 -0.38 2.99
C VAL A 263 13.81 -1.67 2.55
N PHE A 264 13.87 -1.95 1.25
CA PHE A 264 13.28 -3.13 0.64
C PHE A 264 14.18 -3.73 -0.47
N PRO A 265 14.30 -5.06 -0.54
CA PRO A 265 13.82 -6.05 0.43
C PRO A 265 14.69 -6.06 1.71
N LYS A 266 14.19 -6.66 2.80
CA LYS A 266 14.95 -6.81 4.06
C LYS A 266 16.02 -7.91 3.99
N THR A 267 15.96 -8.75 2.98
CA THR A 267 16.89 -9.85 2.71
C THR A 267 17.24 -9.87 1.22
N LEU A 268 18.53 -9.94 0.90
CA LEU A 268 19.02 -10.01 -0.48
C LEU A 268 19.63 -11.37 -0.76
N THR A 269 19.19 -12.01 -1.83
CA THR A 269 19.89 -13.13 -2.45
C THR A 269 21.10 -12.63 -3.27
N PRO A 270 22.02 -13.52 -3.72
CA PRO A 270 23.19 -13.13 -4.50
C PRO A 270 22.84 -12.49 -5.86
N CYS A 271 21.68 -12.85 -6.41
CA CYS A 271 21.17 -12.29 -7.65
C CYS A 271 20.73 -10.82 -7.50
N LEU A 272 20.40 -10.39 -6.29
CA LEU A 272 19.93 -9.04 -6.02
C LEU A 272 21.06 -8.12 -5.54
N ARG A 273 21.33 -7.08 -6.34
CA ARG A 273 22.37 -6.07 -6.07
C ARG A 273 21.83 -4.70 -5.74
N GLU A 274 20.51 -4.55 -5.64
CA GLU A 274 19.84 -3.26 -5.50
C GLU A 274 18.91 -3.27 -4.30
N LEU A 275 18.73 -2.10 -3.71
CA LEU A 275 17.83 -1.84 -2.60
C LEU A 275 16.99 -0.62 -2.94
N LEU A 276 15.69 -0.72 -2.70
CA LEU A 276 14.81 0.42 -2.60
C LEU A 276 14.97 1.03 -1.21
N VAL A 277 15.29 2.32 -1.14
CA VAL A 277 15.31 3.07 0.11
C VAL A 277 14.27 4.18 0.02
N ILE A 278 13.34 4.17 0.97
CA ILE A 278 12.22 5.13 1.06
C ILE A 278 12.50 6.06 2.23
N LYS A 279 12.51 7.35 1.91
CA LYS A 279 12.65 8.45 2.86
C LYS A 279 11.79 9.62 2.36
N PRO A 280 10.54 9.74 2.82
CA PRO A 280 9.68 10.86 2.46
C PRO A 280 10.37 12.19 2.80
N GLY A 281 10.30 13.16 1.88
CA GLY A 281 10.98 14.46 2.02
C GLY A 281 12.48 14.45 1.71
N GLY A 282 13.03 13.32 1.25
CA GLY A 282 14.42 13.21 0.81
C GLY A 282 15.44 13.29 1.94
N GLY A 283 16.71 13.46 1.56
CA GLY A 283 17.83 13.55 2.50
C GLY A 283 19.06 12.79 2.04
N ARG A 284 20.00 12.55 2.96
CA ARG A 284 21.19 11.73 2.70
C ARG A 284 21.15 10.48 3.56
N ILE A 285 21.45 9.36 2.93
CA ILE A 285 21.58 8.05 3.59
C ILE A 285 23.00 7.54 3.42
N GLU A 286 23.43 6.68 4.32
CA GLU A 286 24.68 5.94 4.22
C GLU A 286 24.37 4.44 4.09
N VAL A 287 24.94 3.79 3.07
CA VAL A 287 24.88 2.34 2.86
C VAL A 287 26.30 1.81 2.97
N ASN A 288 26.61 1.09 4.06
CA ASN A 288 27.93 0.53 4.34
C ASN A 288 29.09 1.53 4.08
N GLY A 289 28.98 2.74 4.62
CA GLY A 289 29.99 3.79 4.51
C GLY A 289 29.95 4.63 3.23
N ARG A 290 29.06 4.33 2.27
CA ARG A 290 28.85 5.16 1.07
C ARG A 290 27.62 6.03 1.24
N VAL A 291 27.76 7.34 0.98
CA VAL A 291 26.66 8.30 1.11
C VAL A 291 25.93 8.47 -0.21
N TYR A 292 24.60 8.43 -0.15
CA TYR A 292 23.70 8.63 -1.29
C TYR A 292 22.72 9.77 -0.98
N SER A 293 22.40 10.57 -1.99
CA SER A 293 21.37 11.61 -1.90
C SER A 293 20.05 11.08 -2.45
N ILE A 294 18.96 11.39 -1.74
CA ILE A 294 17.59 11.08 -2.15
C ILE A 294 16.91 12.39 -2.52
N SER A 295 16.65 12.58 -3.81
CA SER A 295 15.83 13.66 -4.35
C SER A 295 14.40 13.15 -4.53
N GLY A 296 13.51 13.42 -3.57
CA GLY A 296 12.13 12.92 -3.56
C GLY A 296 11.88 11.90 -2.46
N ASP A 297 10.92 10.99 -2.66
CA ASP A 297 10.46 10.07 -1.60
C ASP A 297 11.24 8.76 -1.51
N TYR A 298 11.96 8.40 -2.58
CA TYR A 298 12.73 7.16 -2.62
C TYR A 298 13.91 7.23 -3.59
N THR A 299 14.81 6.26 -3.47
CA THR A 299 15.88 6.01 -4.43
C THR A 299 16.20 4.51 -4.53
N ILE A 300 16.84 4.11 -5.61
CA ILE A 300 17.44 2.77 -5.76
C ILE A 300 18.94 2.89 -5.53
N VAL A 301 19.46 2.12 -4.58
CA VAL A 301 20.90 2.06 -4.27
C VAL A 301 21.45 0.70 -4.58
N ARG A 302 22.65 0.67 -5.18
CA ARG A 302 23.38 -0.58 -5.40
C ARG A 302 24.05 -1.03 -4.10
N ALA A 303 23.68 -2.21 -3.63
CA ALA A 303 24.29 -2.88 -2.49
C ALA A 303 25.73 -3.31 -2.81
N PRO A 304 26.71 -3.05 -1.92
CA PRO A 304 28.07 -3.58 -2.06
C PRO A 304 28.10 -5.12 -2.14
N GLU A 305 29.03 -5.69 -2.90
CA GLU A 305 29.09 -7.14 -3.17
C GLU A 305 29.64 -7.93 -1.96
N ASN A 306 30.58 -7.37 -1.20
CA ASN A 306 31.41 -8.14 -0.25
C ASN A 306 31.02 -8.02 1.24
N SER A 307 29.87 -7.43 1.58
CA SER A 307 29.47 -7.26 2.98
C SER A 307 28.52 -8.38 3.45
N ARG A 308 28.90 -9.06 4.53
CA ARG A 308 28.06 -10.08 5.22
C ARG A 308 26.70 -9.51 5.66
N ASP A 309 26.71 -8.30 6.23
CA ASP A 309 25.51 -7.53 6.58
C ASP A 309 25.51 -6.19 5.83
N LEU A 310 24.35 -5.78 5.34
CA LEU A 310 24.14 -4.45 4.74
C LEU A 310 23.56 -3.52 5.80
N ARG A 311 24.27 -2.46 6.18
CA ARG A 311 23.75 -1.41 7.06
C ARG A 311 23.34 -0.20 6.24
N VAL A 312 22.12 0.27 6.48
CA VAL A 312 21.58 1.49 5.88
C VAL A 312 21.15 2.41 7.02
N ARG A 313 21.65 3.65 7.03
CA ARG A 313 21.33 4.63 8.07
C ARG A 313 21.07 6.02 7.52
N VAL A 314 20.28 6.82 8.22
CA VAL A 314 20.16 8.26 7.93
C VAL A 314 21.48 8.95 8.25
N PHE A 315 22.01 9.68 7.28
CA PHE A 315 23.25 10.45 7.44
C PHE A 315 22.94 11.92 7.75
N GLU A 316 22.01 12.52 7.00
CA GLU A 316 21.64 13.93 7.14
C GLU A 316 20.21 14.13 6.63
N VAL A 317 19.43 14.97 7.33
CA VAL A 317 18.08 15.35 6.89
C VAL A 317 18.18 16.73 6.26
N TRP A 318 17.54 16.93 5.11
CA TRP A 318 17.45 18.28 4.54
C TRP A 318 16.57 19.11 5.45
N SER A 319 17.09 20.21 5.98
CA SER A 319 16.28 21.21 6.68
C SER A 319 15.28 21.80 5.68
N SER A 320 14.00 21.48 5.87
CA SER A 320 12.88 22.13 5.20
C SER A 320 12.74 23.59 5.64
#